data_AF-A0A528HFP9-F1
#
_entry.id   AF-A0A528HFP9-F1
#
_cell.length_a   1.000
_cell.length_b   1.000
_cell.length_c   1.000
_cell.angle_alpha   90.00
_cell.angle_beta   90.00
_cell.angle_gamma   90.00
#
_symmetry.space_group_name_H-M   'P 1'
#
loop_
_entity.id
_entity.type
_entity.pdbx_description
1 polymer ?
#
loop_
_entity_poly.entity_id
_entity_poly.type
_entity_poly.pdbx_seq_one_letter_code
_entity_poly.pdbx_strand_id
1 'polypeptide(L)'
;MGIETALWTKAWLGAGNRFTSDRINRLLLASYGRQDVRVEIVEGLPPSRVFENETLGPDEFWALVRSDIDFLLVDLRLSTAPPVLGFYFEPWQRQGTPLSGAALLKFNDIKGVTRIYDNGWIVIYDVRGLHENL
;
A
#
# COMPACT_ATOMS: atom_id res chain seq x y z
N MET A 1 0.89 2.45 16.94
CA MET A 1 1.51 2.12 15.64
C MET A 1 0.63 2.46 14.43
N GLY A 2 -0.43 1.71 14.08
CA GLY A 2 -1.25 2.05 12.89
C GLY A 2 -1.96 3.40 12.97
N ILE A 3 -2.60 3.70 14.11
CA ILE A 3 -3.22 5.01 14.36
C ILE A 3 -2.17 6.12 14.35
N GLU A 4 -1.02 5.90 14.99
CA GLU A 4 0.09 6.88 15.02
C GLU A 4 0.65 7.14 13.63
N THR A 5 0.82 6.11 12.80
CA THR A 5 1.22 6.26 11.40
C THR A 5 0.18 7.08 10.63
N ALA A 6 -1.11 6.82 10.81
CA ALA A 6 -2.15 7.61 10.17
C ALA A 6 -2.16 9.07 10.65
N LEU A 7 -1.97 9.33 11.94
CA LEU A 7 -1.81 10.70 12.46
C LEU A 7 -0.55 11.37 11.90
N TRP A 8 0.55 10.61 11.75
CA TRP A 8 1.78 11.08 11.14
C TRP A 8 1.54 11.51 9.69
N THR A 9 0.80 10.74 8.87
CA THR A 9 0.54 11.14 7.48
C THR A 9 -0.19 12.49 7.42
N LYS A 10 -1.19 12.69 8.27
CA LYS A 10 -1.88 13.99 8.36
C LYS A 10 -0.94 15.12 8.77
N ALA A 11 -0.10 14.89 9.77
CA ALA A 11 0.78 15.91 10.33
C ALA A 11 1.90 16.33 9.36
N TRP A 12 2.47 15.37 8.61
CA TRP A 12 3.67 15.58 7.80
C TRP A 12 3.40 15.67 6.30
N LEU A 13 2.40 14.93 5.79
CA LEU A 13 2.02 14.94 4.37
C LEU A 13 0.80 15.84 4.09
N GLY A 14 0.12 16.32 5.14
CA GLY A 14 -1.18 16.98 4.99
C GLY A 14 -2.32 15.99 4.72
N ALA A 15 -3.49 16.51 4.40
CA ALA A 15 -4.68 15.72 4.10
C ALA A 15 -4.91 15.59 2.58
N GLY A 16 -5.68 14.59 2.17
CA GLY A 16 -6.13 14.42 0.79
C GLY A 16 -5.12 13.79 -0.18
N ASN A 17 -4.01 13.26 0.31
CA ASN A 17 -3.10 12.48 -0.53
C ASN A 17 -3.73 11.13 -0.88
N ARG A 18 -3.44 10.62 -2.07
CA ARG A 18 -4.03 9.40 -2.61
C ARG A 18 -3.25 8.18 -2.14
N PHE A 19 -3.83 7.42 -1.23
CA PHE A 19 -3.20 6.26 -0.62
C PHE A 19 -3.86 4.96 -1.06
N THR A 20 -3.10 3.87 -1.10
CA THR A 20 -3.66 2.51 -1.01
C THR A 20 -2.91 1.68 0.02
N SER A 21 -3.58 0.64 0.54
CA SER A 21 -3.07 -0.23 1.61
C SER A 21 -3.98 -1.44 1.84
N ASP A 22 -3.70 -2.26 2.85
CA ASP A 22 -4.63 -3.25 3.37
C ASP A 22 -5.89 -2.61 3.95
N ARG A 23 -6.94 -3.42 4.12
CA ARG A 23 -8.26 -2.96 4.57
C ARG A 23 -8.22 -2.18 5.90
N ILE A 24 -7.41 -2.60 6.86
CA ILE A 24 -7.38 -1.95 8.18
C ILE A 24 -6.68 -0.60 8.09
N ASN A 25 -5.49 -0.56 7.49
CA ASN A 25 -4.76 0.70 7.38
C ASN A 25 -5.45 1.70 6.46
N ARG A 26 -6.20 1.26 5.45
CA ARG A 26 -7.09 2.13 4.65
C ARG A 26 -8.13 2.86 5.51
N LEU A 27 -8.79 2.17 6.44
CA LEU A 27 -9.72 2.80 7.38
C LEU A 27 -9.02 3.82 8.28
N LEU A 28 -7.82 3.50 8.77
CA LEU A 28 -7.04 4.40 9.65
C LEU A 28 -6.56 5.65 8.89
N LEU A 29 -6.10 5.49 7.65
CA LEU A 29 -5.69 6.58 6.78
C LEU A 29 -6.85 7.53 6.45
N ALA A 30 -8.03 7.00 6.15
CA ALA A 30 -9.21 7.82 5.87
C ALA A 30 -9.68 8.57 7.13
N SER A 31 -9.73 7.90 8.28
CA SER A 31 -10.28 8.46 9.53
C SER A 31 -9.32 9.39 10.27
N TYR A 32 -8.13 8.91 10.62
CA TYR A 32 -7.14 9.67 11.39
C TYR A 32 -6.23 10.49 10.48
N GLY A 33 -5.83 9.90 9.35
CA GLY A 33 -4.93 10.53 8.38
C GLY A 33 -5.60 11.58 7.49
N ARG A 34 -6.94 11.54 7.36
CA ARG A 34 -7.70 12.35 6.41
C ARG A 34 -7.16 12.25 4.97
N GLN A 35 -6.70 11.06 4.59
CA GLN A 35 -6.20 10.78 3.24
C GLN A 35 -7.33 10.34 2.31
N ASP A 36 -7.14 10.54 1.00
CA ASP A 36 -8.01 9.98 -0.03
C ASP A 36 -7.57 8.53 -0.28
N VAL A 37 -8.39 7.57 0.13
CA VAL A 37 -7.99 6.17 0.14
C VAL A 37 -8.62 5.43 -1.03
N ARG A 38 -7.75 4.90 -1.90
CA ARG A 38 -8.13 4.17 -3.10
C ARG A 38 -8.32 2.69 -2.81
N VAL A 39 -9.41 2.15 -3.33
CA VAL A 39 -9.76 0.72 -3.24
C VAL A 39 -9.34 -0.07 -4.47
N GLU A 40 -8.86 0.63 -5.50
CA GLU A 40 -8.29 0.11 -6.74
C GLU A 40 -7.03 0.92 -7.08
N ILE A 41 -6.09 0.30 -7.79
CA ILE A 41 -4.87 0.95 -8.28
C ILE A 41 -5.18 1.79 -9.52
N VAL A 42 -5.81 1.11 -10.47
CA VAL A 42 -6.48 1.66 -11.65
C VAL A 42 -7.79 0.89 -11.79
N GLU A 43 -8.70 1.37 -12.64
CA GLU A 43 -10.00 0.72 -12.85
C GLU A 43 -9.84 -0.78 -13.11
N GLY A 44 -10.44 -1.59 -12.24
CA GLY A 44 -10.44 -3.05 -12.34
C GLY A 44 -9.17 -3.76 -11.84
N LEU A 45 -8.16 -3.03 -11.35
CA LEU A 45 -6.95 -3.63 -10.75
C LEU A 45 -6.94 -3.42 -9.23
N PRO A 46 -7.26 -4.46 -8.44
CA PRO A 46 -7.34 -4.34 -6.99
C PRO A 46 -5.94 -4.33 -6.33
N PRO A 47 -5.81 -3.77 -5.12
CA PRO A 47 -4.55 -3.72 -4.37
C PRO A 47 -3.83 -5.07 -4.21
N SER A 48 -4.55 -6.18 -3.97
CA SER A 48 -3.95 -7.52 -3.84
C SER A 48 -2.96 -7.86 -4.94
N ARG A 49 -3.25 -7.49 -6.21
CA ARG A 49 -2.37 -7.72 -7.35
C ARG A 49 -0.98 -7.11 -7.17
N VAL A 50 -0.94 -5.92 -6.56
CA VAL A 50 0.30 -5.17 -6.29
C VAL A 50 0.97 -5.66 -5.01
N PHE A 51 0.24 -6.04 -3.96
CA PHE A 51 0.83 -6.35 -2.65
C PHE A 51 1.21 -7.82 -2.46
N GLU A 52 0.53 -8.79 -3.09
CA GLU A 52 0.68 -10.21 -2.74
C GLU A 52 1.85 -10.91 -3.44
N ASN A 53 2.16 -10.51 -4.67
CA ASN A 53 3.22 -11.15 -5.45
C ASN A 53 4.60 -10.71 -4.98
N GLU A 54 5.57 -11.60 -4.94
CA GLU A 54 6.96 -11.26 -4.56
C GLU A 54 7.66 -10.35 -5.56
N THR A 55 7.20 -10.38 -6.81
CA THR A 55 7.69 -9.53 -7.88
C THR A 55 6.56 -8.66 -8.41
N LEU A 56 6.91 -7.44 -8.84
CA LEU A 56 5.99 -6.56 -9.54
C LEU A 56 6.11 -6.88 -11.04
N GLY A 57 5.07 -7.50 -11.60
CA GLY A 57 5.00 -7.80 -13.02
C GLY A 57 4.89 -6.52 -13.86
N PRO A 58 5.10 -6.61 -15.19
CA PRO A 58 4.95 -5.47 -16.09
C PRO A 58 3.58 -4.81 -15.98
N ASP A 59 2.50 -5.60 -15.88
CA ASP A 59 1.13 -5.10 -15.81
C ASP A 59 0.89 -4.31 -14.52
N GLU A 60 1.29 -4.86 -13.36
CA GLU A 60 1.17 -4.16 -12.08
C GLU A 60 2.07 -2.91 -12.01
N PHE A 61 3.26 -2.97 -12.59
CA PHE A 61 4.15 -1.82 -12.68
C PHE A 61 3.54 -0.69 -13.52
N TRP A 62 3.06 -0.99 -14.72
CA TRP A 62 2.41 0.01 -15.57
C TRP A 62 1.09 0.51 -15.00
N ALA A 63 0.38 -0.32 -14.24
CA ALA A 63 -0.78 0.11 -13.48
C ALA A 63 -0.40 1.16 -12.43
N LEU A 64 0.68 0.94 -11.66
CA LEU A 64 1.17 1.95 -10.71
C LEU A 64 1.63 3.23 -11.41
N VAL A 65 2.37 3.12 -12.51
CA VAL A 65 2.83 4.28 -13.30
C VAL A 65 1.66 5.14 -13.80
N ARG A 66 0.60 4.50 -14.32
CA ARG A 66 -0.59 5.18 -14.86
C ARG A 66 -1.64 5.51 -13.80
N SER A 67 -1.49 4.98 -12.59
CA SER A 67 -2.37 5.28 -11.49
C SER A 67 -2.21 6.72 -11.05
N ASP A 68 -3.11 7.13 -10.18
CA ASP A 68 -3.09 8.42 -9.54
C ASP A 68 -2.77 8.25 -8.04
N ILE A 69 -2.15 7.12 -7.64
CA ILE A 69 -1.77 6.86 -6.25
C ILE A 69 -0.49 7.60 -5.91
N ASP A 70 -0.52 8.39 -4.83
CA ASP A 70 0.66 9.08 -4.33
C ASP A 70 1.52 8.17 -3.43
N PHE A 71 0.86 7.35 -2.60
CA PHE A 71 1.53 6.59 -1.56
C PHE A 71 0.99 5.17 -1.39
N LEU A 72 1.90 4.22 -1.11
CA LEU A 72 1.58 2.88 -0.65
C LEU A 72 1.90 2.77 0.85
N LEU A 73 0.94 2.33 1.67
CA LEU A 73 1.23 1.94 3.05
C LEU A 73 1.29 0.41 3.15
N VAL A 74 2.43 -0.10 3.56
CA VAL A 74 2.73 -1.52 3.77
C VAL A 74 2.76 -1.84 5.25
N ASP A 75 2.11 -2.93 5.66
CA ASP A 75 2.12 -3.44 7.03
C ASP A 75 2.80 -4.82 7.07
N LEU A 76 3.97 -4.88 7.70
CA LEU A 76 4.78 -6.10 7.81
C LEU A 76 4.14 -7.15 8.72
N ARG A 77 3.16 -6.78 9.55
CA ARG A 77 2.41 -7.74 10.38
C ARG A 77 1.59 -8.70 9.54
N LEU A 78 1.25 -8.34 8.29
CA LEU A 78 0.57 -9.25 7.36
C LEU A 78 1.43 -10.47 6.98
N SER A 79 2.73 -10.45 7.28
CA SER A 79 3.62 -11.61 7.13
C SER A 79 3.63 -12.56 8.33
N THR A 80 2.99 -12.17 9.44
CA THR A 80 3.09 -12.91 10.71
C THR A 80 1.89 -13.78 11.04
N ALA A 81 0.71 -13.44 10.52
CA ALA A 81 -0.52 -14.15 10.80
C ALA A 81 -1.54 -13.98 9.68
N PRO A 82 -2.33 -15.02 9.35
CA PRO A 82 -3.36 -14.96 8.32
C PRO A 82 -4.43 -13.90 8.65
N PRO A 83 -5.17 -13.42 7.64
CA PRO A 83 -6.21 -12.42 7.85
C PRO A 83 -7.36 -13.00 8.68
N VAL A 84 -7.80 -12.28 9.72
CA VAL A 84 -8.89 -12.71 10.61
C VAL A 84 -10.20 -12.97 9.86
N LEU A 85 -10.48 -12.19 8.80
CA LEU A 85 -11.68 -12.34 7.98
C LEU A 85 -11.42 -13.09 6.66
N GLY A 86 -10.28 -13.77 6.52
CA GLY A 86 -9.93 -14.52 5.32
C GLY A 86 -9.32 -13.71 4.17
N PHE A 87 -9.26 -12.37 4.28
CA PHE A 87 -8.64 -11.48 3.29
C PHE A 87 -7.98 -10.25 3.93
N TYR A 88 -6.89 -9.76 3.33
CA TYR A 88 -6.18 -8.54 3.75
C TYR A 88 -6.68 -7.31 2.99
N PHE A 89 -6.97 -7.45 1.69
CA PHE A 89 -7.28 -6.34 0.79
C PHE A 89 -8.77 -6.35 0.40
N GLU A 90 -9.24 -7.38 -0.31
CA GLU A 90 -10.61 -7.44 -0.81
C GLU A 90 -11.28 -8.80 -0.55
N PRO A 91 -12.62 -8.87 -0.38
CA PRO A 91 -13.33 -10.11 -0.04
C PRO A 91 -13.20 -11.25 -1.06
N TRP A 92 -12.99 -10.92 -2.34
CA TRP A 92 -12.79 -11.89 -3.42
C TRP A 92 -11.31 -12.28 -3.62
N GLN A 93 -10.40 -11.74 -2.79
CA GLN A 93 -9.02 -12.19 -2.70
C GLN A 93 -9.00 -13.68 -2.40
N ARG A 94 -8.04 -14.40 -2.98
CA ARG A 94 -7.81 -15.81 -2.63
C ARG A 94 -7.49 -15.90 -1.15
N GLN A 95 -8.26 -16.70 -0.40
CA GLN A 95 -8.00 -16.91 1.03
C GLN A 95 -6.58 -17.41 1.22
N GLY A 96 -5.83 -16.72 2.07
CA GLY A 96 -4.37 -16.75 2.02
C GLY A 96 -3.70 -17.11 3.34
N THR A 97 -2.52 -17.70 3.18
CA THR A 97 -1.45 -17.70 4.17
C THR A 97 -0.91 -16.28 4.37
N PRO A 98 -0.13 -16.04 5.44
CA PRO A 98 0.59 -14.78 5.58
C PRO A 98 1.39 -14.43 4.31
N LEU A 99 1.50 -13.13 4.03
CA LEU A 99 2.26 -12.63 2.88
C LEU A 99 3.76 -12.80 3.16
N SER A 100 4.58 -13.01 2.14
CA SER A 100 6.02 -13.04 2.36
C SER A 100 6.57 -11.63 2.62
N GLY A 101 7.65 -11.54 3.40
CA GLY A 101 8.35 -10.27 3.59
C GLY A 101 8.85 -9.68 2.27
N ALA A 102 9.24 -10.55 1.32
CA ALA A 102 9.65 -10.13 -0.02
C ALA A 102 8.50 -9.45 -0.78
N ALA A 103 7.29 -10.01 -0.76
CA ALA A 103 6.12 -9.38 -1.37
C ALA A 103 5.82 -7.99 -0.79
N LEU A 104 6.01 -7.80 0.52
CA LEU A 104 5.75 -6.53 1.19
C LEU A 104 6.85 -5.49 0.96
N LEU A 105 8.11 -5.92 0.80
CA LEU A 105 9.27 -5.02 0.74
C LEU A 105 9.85 -4.81 -0.66
N LYS A 106 9.35 -5.51 -1.69
CA LYS A 106 9.84 -5.43 -3.09
C LYS A 106 9.93 -4.01 -3.66
N PHE A 107 9.15 -3.07 -3.15
CA PHE A 107 9.13 -1.68 -3.61
C PHE A 107 10.44 -0.93 -3.34
N ASN A 108 11.30 -1.44 -2.45
CA ASN A 108 12.62 -0.86 -2.17
C ASN A 108 13.52 -0.79 -3.40
N ASP A 109 13.39 -1.76 -4.30
CA ASP A 109 14.30 -1.95 -5.42
C ASP A 109 13.76 -1.31 -6.71
N ILE A 110 12.65 -0.57 -6.63
CA ILE A 110 11.99 0.05 -7.77
C ILE A 110 12.46 1.50 -7.90
N LYS A 111 13.13 1.82 -9.01
CA LYS A 111 13.50 3.20 -9.35
C LYS A 111 12.25 4.08 -9.45
N GLY A 112 12.28 5.25 -8.80
CA GLY A 112 11.14 6.19 -8.74
C GLY A 112 10.22 5.96 -7.54
N VAL A 113 10.47 4.91 -6.75
CA VAL A 113 9.80 4.68 -5.46
C VAL A 113 10.76 5.03 -4.32
N THR A 114 10.26 5.78 -3.33
CA THR A 114 11.05 6.19 -2.15
C THR A 114 10.36 5.79 -0.87
N ARG A 115 11.10 5.14 0.05
CA ARG A 115 10.61 4.87 1.40
C ARG A 115 10.71 6.15 2.24
N ILE A 116 9.58 6.72 2.62
CA ILE A 116 9.52 8.01 3.34
C ILE A 116 9.18 7.89 4.83
N TYR A 117 8.69 6.72 5.25
CA TYR A 117 8.38 6.43 6.64
C TYR A 117 8.63 4.96 6.91
N ASP A 118 9.18 4.68 8.08
CA ASP A 118 9.42 3.33 8.57
C ASP A 118 9.45 3.34 10.10
N ASN A 119 8.59 2.55 10.74
CA ASN A 119 8.60 2.35 12.19
C ASN A 119 8.91 0.89 12.60
N GLY A 120 9.53 0.13 11.71
CA GLY A 120 9.88 -1.28 11.89
C GLY A 120 8.76 -2.26 11.52
N TRP A 121 7.50 -1.81 11.48
CA TRP A 121 6.36 -2.64 11.10
C TRP A 121 5.50 -2.05 9.99
N ILE A 122 5.40 -0.73 9.93
CA ILE A 122 4.67 -0.02 8.89
C ILE A 122 5.65 0.81 8.09
N VAL A 123 5.58 0.66 6.79
CA VAL A 123 6.40 1.36 5.81
C VAL A 123 5.49 2.17 4.90
N ILE A 124 5.84 3.41 4.60
CA ILE A 124 5.16 4.20 3.57
C ILE A 124 6.14 4.46 2.42
N TYR A 125 5.70 4.09 1.22
CA TYR A 125 6.39 4.36 -0.03
C TYR A 125 5.71 5.51 -0.75
N ASP A 126 6.50 6.52 -1.12
CA ASP A 126 6.14 7.54 -2.11
C ASP A 126 6.40 6.96 -3.50
N VAL A 127 5.34 6.87 -4.30
CA VAL A 127 5.40 6.31 -5.66
C VAL A 127 5.20 7.38 -6.73
N ARG A 128 5.11 8.66 -6.37
CA ARG A 128 4.82 9.74 -7.33
C ARG A 128 5.89 9.87 -8.40
N GLY A 129 7.13 9.53 -8.08
CA GLY A 129 8.25 9.48 -9.02
C GLY A 129 8.08 8.43 -10.14
N LEU A 130 7.10 7.52 -10.04
CA LEU A 130 6.72 6.63 -11.14
C LEU A 130 5.92 7.35 -12.23
N HIS A 131 5.07 8.31 -11.87
CA HIS A 131 4.21 9.03 -12.83
C HIS A 131 4.99 9.99 -13.72
N GLU A 132 6.13 10.49 -13.24
CA GLU A 132 7.00 11.42 -13.97
C GLU A 132 7.72 10.76 -15.16
N ASN A 133 7.67 9.42 -15.27
CA ASN A 133 8.27 8.67 -16.38
C ASN A 133 7.29 8.42 -17.56
N LEU A 134 6.17 9.14 -17.61
CA LEU A 134 5.20 9.10 -18.71
C LEU A 134 5.55 10.07 -19.85
#